data_AF-A0AAN6KDY5-F1
#
_entry.id   AF-A0AAN6KDY5-F1
#
_cell.length_a   1.000
_cell.length_b   1.000
_cell.length_c   1.000
_cell.angle_alpha   90.00
_cell.angle_beta   90.00
_cell.angle_gamma   90.00
#
_symmetry.space_group_name_H-M   'P 1'
#
loop_
_entity.id
_entity.type
_entity.pdbx_description
1 polymer ?
#
loop_
_entity_poly.entity_id
_entity_poly.type
_entity_poly.pdbx_seq_one_letter_code
_entity_poly.pdbx_strand_id
1 'polypeptide(L)'
;MDILDRIEINAVGDPGWEAQTFPTGYEELLLELERCADEGSLVAVKAAIDALREIGIDELGLKYLGYAFYLAVQQSYVDIHVANYLLSEGAEISSYDGKTTAENKDKAMLELLVLYGWDMNQRVSWSVPPALAFAVENIDLCRWFLSHGADPNAGCGLDITPLSAAVRYGPLEVIELLFNHGGTIECVQLLHLRCGDTSVTGWTSSDTSSARALRSTC
;
A
#
# COMPACT_ATOMS: atom_id res chain seq x y z
N MET A 1 -10.27 6.81 -20.69
CA MET A 1 -9.35 5.91 -19.98
C MET A 1 -9.96 4.56 -20.17
N ASP A 2 -9.27 3.68 -20.88
CA ASP A 2 -9.76 2.32 -21.08
C ASP A 2 -9.83 1.62 -19.72
N ILE A 3 -10.71 0.63 -19.56
CA ILE A 3 -10.85 -0.05 -18.26
C ILE A 3 -9.51 -0.71 -17.86
N LEU A 4 -8.71 -1.04 -18.87
CA LEU A 4 -7.37 -1.64 -18.76
C LEU A 4 -6.30 -0.63 -18.35
N ASP A 5 -6.39 0.65 -18.76
CA ASP A 5 -5.53 1.74 -18.27
C ASP A 5 -5.70 1.95 -16.74
N ARG A 6 -6.88 1.63 -16.21
CA ARG A 6 -7.22 1.79 -14.78
C ARG A 6 -6.62 0.68 -13.92
N ILE A 7 -6.37 -0.50 -14.52
CA ILE A 7 -5.66 -1.62 -13.90
C ILE A 7 -4.13 -1.44 -14.03
N GLU A 8 -3.64 -0.91 -15.15
CA GLU A 8 -2.21 -0.70 -15.41
C GLU A 8 -1.52 0.28 -14.44
N ILE A 9 -2.27 1.11 -13.72
CA ILE A 9 -1.72 1.94 -12.62
C ILE A 9 -1.07 1.06 -11.52
N ASN A 10 -1.45 -0.23 -11.42
CA ASN A 10 -0.90 -1.20 -10.45
C ASN A 10 0.05 -2.25 -11.04
N ALA A 11 0.31 -2.25 -12.36
CA ALA A 11 1.17 -3.24 -13.00
C ALA A 11 2.22 -2.56 -13.90
N VAL A 12 3.42 -2.36 -13.36
CA VAL A 12 4.58 -1.94 -14.16
C VAL A 12 4.99 -3.11 -15.08
N GLY A 13 4.51 -3.09 -16.33
CA GLY A 13 5.25 -3.57 -17.49
C GLY A 13 5.09 -5.03 -17.94
N ASP A 14 3.88 -5.47 -18.31
CA ASP A 14 3.73 -6.69 -19.14
C ASP A 14 2.88 -6.41 -20.41
N PRO A 15 3.47 -6.38 -21.62
CA PRO A 15 2.81 -5.98 -22.87
C PRO A 15 2.01 -7.12 -23.56
N GLY A 16 1.46 -8.07 -22.79
CA GLY A 16 0.91 -9.33 -23.33
C GLY A 16 -0.58 -9.39 -23.67
N TRP A 17 -1.38 -8.34 -23.44
CA TRP A 17 -2.84 -8.48 -23.30
C TRP A 17 -3.71 -8.08 -24.50
N GLU A 18 -3.16 -7.46 -25.54
CA GLU A 18 -3.90 -6.80 -26.66
C GLU A 18 -4.79 -7.72 -27.54
N ALA A 19 -5.06 -8.98 -27.16
CA ALA A 19 -5.79 -9.94 -27.98
C ALA A 19 -6.80 -10.84 -27.25
N GLN A 20 -7.37 -10.42 -26.10
CA GLN A 20 -8.47 -11.16 -25.47
C GLN A 20 -9.84 -10.63 -25.92
N THR A 21 -10.66 -11.51 -26.50
CA THR A 21 -12.05 -11.19 -26.87
C THR A 21 -12.95 -11.50 -25.66
N PHE A 22 -13.48 -10.47 -25.02
CA PHE A 22 -14.36 -10.63 -23.87
C PHE A 22 -15.76 -11.11 -24.27
N PRO A 23 -16.44 -11.91 -23.43
CA PRO A 23 -17.86 -12.19 -23.58
C PRO A 23 -18.67 -10.88 -23.62
N THR A 24 -19.73 -10.85 -24.43
CA THR A 24 -20.58 -9.66 -24.60
C THR A 24 -21.22 -9.28 -23.27
N GLY A 25 -21.04 -8.05 -22.81
CA GLY A 25 -21.59 -7.54 -21.53
C GLY A 25 -20.67 -7.70 -20.32
N TYR A 26 -19.49 -8.32 -20.47
CA TYR A 26 -18.51 -8.45 -19.37
C TYR A 26 -18.00 -7.08 -18.88
N GLU A 27 -17.61 -6.21 -19.81
CA GLU A 27 -17.15 -4.84 -19.51
C GLU A 27 -18.23 -3.98 -18.83
N GLU A 28 -19.50 -4.15 -19.21
CA GLU A 28 -20.62 -3.40 -18.62
C GLU A 28 -20.87 -3.82 -17.17
N LEU A 29 -20.72 -5.12 -16.87
CA LEU A 29 -20.83 -5.63 -15.51
C LEU A 29 -19.66 -5.21 -14.62
N LEU A 30 -18.45 -5.10 -15.18
CA LEU A 30 -17.28 -4.57 -14.48
C LEU A 30 -17.46 -3.09 -14.13
N LEU A 31 -17.95 -2.29 -15.08
CA LEU A 31 -18.30 -0.88 -14.84
C LEU A 31 -19.42 -0.74 -13.80
N GLU A 32 -20.41 -1.63 -13.83
CA GLU A 32 -21.48 -1.64 -12.84
C GLU A 32 -20.96 -2.01 -11.45
N LEU A 33 -20.06 -2.99 -11.35
CA LEU A 33 -19.41 -3.35 -10.08
C LEU A 33 -18.65 -2.15 -9.49
N GLU A 34 -17.88 -1.43 -10.32
CA GLU A 34 -17.20 -0.21 -9.88
C GLU A 34 -18.16 0.85 -9.37
N ARG A 35 -19.25 1.11 -10.11
CA ARG A 35 -20.28 2.07 -9.71
C ARG A 35 -20.95 1.65 -8.40
N CYS A 36 -21.22 0.37 -8.23
CA CYS A 36 -21.79 -0.18 -6.99
C CYS A 36 -20.84 -0.04 -5.81
N ALA A 37 -19.53 -0.24 -6.03
CA ALA A 37 -18.49 -0.04 -5.04
C ALA A 37 -18.33 1.45 -4.69
N ASP A 38 -18.42 2.34 -5.67
CA ASP A 38 -18.38 3.81 -5.49
C ASP A 38 -19.60 4.32 -4.71
N GLU A 39 -20.78 3.76 -4.96
CA GLU A 39 -22.02 4.06 -4.24
C GLU A 39 -22.07 3.43 -2.83
N GLY A 40 -21.18 2.47 -2.52
CA GLY A 40 -21.15 1.76 -1.24
C GLY A 40 -22.32 0.79 -1.02
N SER A 41 -23.00 0.36 -2.09
CA SER A 41 -24.22 -0.46 -1.97
C SER A 41 -23.90 -1.96 -1.95
N LEU A 42 -23.90 -2.56 -0.74
CA LEU A 42 -23.64 -4.00 -0.57
C LEU A 42 -24.58 -4.91 -1.39
N VAL A 43 -25.84 -4.53 -1.55
CA VAL A 43 -26.83 -5.32 -2.30
C VAL A 43 -26.48 -5.34 -3.78
N ALA A 44 -26.08 -4.19 -4.32
CA ALA A 44 -25.75 -4.05 -5.72
C ALA A 44 -24.41 -4.73 -6.04
N VAL A 45 -23.41 -4.62 -5.15
CA VAL A 45 -22.13 -5.33 -5.26
C VAL A 45 -22.34 -6.86 -5.27
N LYS A 46 -23.21 -7.39 -4.40
CA LYS A 46 -23.55 -8.82 -4.40
C LYS A 46 -24.18 -9.26 -5.72
N ALA A 47 -25.17 -8.51 -6.20
CA ALA A 47 -25.83 -8.81 -7.46
C ALA A 47 -24.87 -8.76 -8.66
N ALA A 48 -23.95 -7.79 -8.68
CA ALA A 48 -22.93 -7.66 -9.72
C ALA A 48 -21.95 -8.85 -9.70
N ILE A 49 -21.50 -9.29 -8.53
CA ILE A 49 -20.61 -10.44 -8.39
C ILE A 49 -21.30 -11.76 -8.76
N ASP A 50 -22.56 -11.92 -8.37
CA ASP A 50 -23.36 -13.09 -8.77
C ASP A 50 -23.50 -13.16 -10.31
N ALA A 51 -23.77 -12.03 -10.96
CA ALA A 51 -23.83 -11.93 -12.42
C ALA A 51 -22.48 -12.23 -13.09
N LEU A 52 -21.37 -11.75 -12.51
CA LEU A 52 -20.02 -12.06 -12.99
C LEU A 52 -19.69 -13.56 -12.83
N ARG A 53 -20.17 -14.20 -11.77
CA ARG A 53 -20.01 -15.65 -11.54
C ARG A 53 -20.77 -16.48 -12.58
N GLU A 54 -21.91 -16.01 -13.08
CA GLU A 54 -22.65 -16.69 -14.16
C GLU A 54 -21.89 -16.69 -15.50
N ILE A 55 -21.11 -15.63 -15.77
CA ILE A 55 -20.30 -15.50 -16.99
C ILE A 55 -18.95 -16.22 -16.85
N GLY A 56 -18.45 -16.32 -15.60
CA GLY A 56 -17.19 -16.95 -15.25
C GLY A 56 -16.12 -15.91 -14.92
N ILE A 57 -15.56 -15.99 -13.71
CA ILE A 57 -14.48 -15.11 -13.26
C ILE A 57 -13.17 -15.65 -13.79
N ASP A 58 -12.54 -14.91 -14.70
CA ASP A 58 -11.18 -15.15 -15.18
C ASP A 58 -10.14 -14.42 -14.29
N GLU A 59 -8.85 -14.58 -14.59
CA GLU A 59 -7.77 -13.89 -13.88
C GLU A 59 -7.96 -12.36 -13.88
N LEU A 60 -8.57 -11.83 -14.94
CA LEU A 60 -8.88 -10.42 -15.07
C LEU A 60 -10.00 -10.01 -14.09
N GLY A 61 -11.03 -10.84 -13.92
CA GLY A 61 -12.10 -10.62 -12.95
C GLY A 61 -11.59 -10.52 -11.50
N LEU A 62 -10.57 -11.30 -11.13
CA LEU A 62 -9.91 -11.18 -9.81
C LEU A 62 -9.17 -9.85 -9.64
N LYS A 63 -8.46 -9.39 -10.68
CA LYS A 63 -7.82 -8.05 -10.68
C LYS A 63 -8.85 -6.92 -10.57
N TYR A 64 -10.00 -7.07 -11.23
CA TYR A 64 -11.12 -6.14 -11.11
C TYR A 64 -11.75 -6.11 -9.72
N LEU A 65 -11.87 -7.27 -9.05
CA LEU A 65 -12.30 -7.32 -7.66
C LEU A 65 -11.34 -6.54 -6.75
N GLY A 66 -10.02 -6.65 -6.99
CA GLY A 66 -9.01 -5.83 -6.31
C GLY A 66 -9.16 -4.33 -6.59
N TYR A 67 -9.46 -3.94 -7.83
CA TYR A 67 -9.71 -2.52 -8.17
C TYR A 67 -11.00 -1.98 -7.54
N ALA A 68 -12.08 -2.76 -7.55
CA ALA A 68 -13.33 -2.41 -6.88
C ALA A 68 -13.13 -2.25 -5.36
N PHE A 69 -12.29 -3.11 -4.77
CA PHE A 69 -11.88 -2.99 -3.37
C PHE A 69 -11.12 -1.68 -3.11
N TYR A 70 -10.14 -1.35 -3.96
CA TYR A 70 -9.40 -0.08 -3.88
C TYR A 70 -10.32 1.14 -3.93
N LEU A 71 -11.32 1.15 -4.83
CA LEU A 71 -12.30 2.23 -4.92
C LEU A 71 -13.13 2.36 -3.62
N ALA A 72 -13.57 1.23 -3.06
CA ALA A 72 -14.31 1.21 -1.81
C ALA A 72 -13.50 1.74 -0.61
N VAL A 73 -12.17 1.59 -0.64
CA VAL A 73 -11.26 2.11 0.41
C VAL A 73 -10.91 3.60 0.21
N GLN A 74 -10.82 4.06 -1.04
CA GLN A 74 -10.50 5.45 -1.39
C GLN A 74 -11.62 6.43 -1.05
N GLN A 75 -12.87 6.04 -1.26
CA GLN A 75 -14.00 6.91 -0.97
C GLN A 75 -14.16 7.07 0.55
N SER A 76 -14.42 8.30 1.02
CA SER A 76 -14.61 8.63 2.44
C SER A 76 -15.79 7.89 3.10
N TYR A 77 -16.58 7.13 2.33
CA TYR A 77 -17.61 6.21 2.79
C TYR A 77 -17.06 4.79 2.78
N VAL A 78 -16.10 4.52 3.66
CA VAL A 78 -15.49 3.20 3.81
C VAL A 78 -16.54 2.24 4.39
N ASP A 79 -17.34 1.61 3.55
CA ASP A 79 -18.25 0.57 4.01
C ASP A 79 -17.46 -0.72 4.22
N ILE A 80 -17.10 -0.97 5.48
CA ILE A 80 -16.41 -2.18 5.92
C ILE A 80 -17.11 -3.46 5.46
N HIS A 81 -18.44 -3.44 5.26
CA HIS A 81 -19.19 -4.61 4.82
C HIS A 81 -18.96 -4.91 3.34
N VAL A 82 -18.86 -3.87 2.49
CA VAL A 82 -18.54 -4.02 1.07
C VAL A 82 -17.10 -4.52 0.91
N ALA A 83 -16.17 -3.88 1.61
CA ALA A 83 -14.77 -4.29 1.65
C ALA A 83 -14.59 -5.73 2.14
N ASN A 84 -15.23 -6.12 3.24
CA ASN A 84 -15.20 -7.49 3.75
C ASN A 84 -15.75 -8.50 2.74
N TYR A 85 -16.84 -8.15 2.05
CA TYR A 85 -17.44 -9.03 1.06
C TYR A 85 -16.50 -9.24 -0.14
N LEU A 86 -15.90 -8.16 -0.66
CA LEU A 86 -14.95 -8.23 -1.76
C LEU A 86 -13.73 -9.10 -1.42
N LEU A 87 -13.15 -8.95 -0.23
CA LEU A 87 -12.05 -9.81 0.22
C LEU A 87 -12.48 -11.27 0.40
N SER A 88 -13.70 -11.52 0.88
CA SER A 88 -14.22 -12.88 1.02
C SER A 88 -14.43 -13.60 -0.32
N GLU A 89 -14.68 -12.85 -1.39
CA GLU A 89 -14.78 -13.36 -2.75
C GLU A 89 -13.41 -13.50 -3.44
N GLY A 90 -12.32 -13.14 -2.75
CA GLY A 90 -10.95 -13.33 -3.24
C GLY A 90 -10.33 -12.10 -3.91
N ALA A 91 -10.84 -10.90 -3.63
CA ALA A 91 -10.15 -9.67 -4.04
C ALA A 91 -8.72 -9.63 -3.50
N GLU A 92 -7.75 -9.34 -4.38
CA GLU A 92 -6.36 -9.17 -3.99
C GLU A 92 -6.16 -7.85 -3.25
N ILE A 93 -5.46 -7.91 -2.12
CA ILE A 93 -5.09 -6.71 -1.35
C ILE A 93 -3.82 -6.14 -1.96
N SER A 94 -3.90 -4.89 -2.43
CA SER A 94 -2.73 -4.16 -2.89
C SER A 94 -2.06 -3.40 -1.74
N SER A 95 -0.78 -3.10 -1.92
CA SER A 95 -0.06 -2.17 -1.04
C SER A 95 -0.66 -0.76 -1.04
N TYR A 96 -1.36 -0.36 -2.12
CA TYR A 96 -2.05 0.92 -2.22
C TYR A 96 -3.27 0.99 -1.28
N ASP A 97 -3.96 -0.12 -1.06
CA ASP A 97 -5.09 -0.17 -0.11
C ASP A 97 -4.60 0.08 1.32
N GLY A 98 -3.48 -0.54 1.68
CA GLY A 98 -2.80 -0.32 2.94
C GLY A 98 -2.37 1.14 3.15
N LYS A 99 -1.78 1.76 2.12
CA LYS A 99 -1.43 3.20 2.14
C LYS A 99 -2.68 4.07 2.37
N THR A 100 -3.71 3.85 1.57
CA THR A 100 -4.95 4.65 1.60
C THR A 100 -5.61 4.55 2.96
N THR A 101 -5.70 3.34 3.50
CA THR A 101 -6.29 3.09 4.81
C THR A 101 -5.49 3.75 5.94
N ALA A 102 -4.16 3.73 5.83
CA ALA A 102 -3.29 4.42 6.78
C ALA A 102 -3.47 5.96 6.73
N GLU A 103 -3.60 6.54 5.53
CA GLU A 103 -3.89 7.97 5.34
C GLU A 103 -5.26 8.36 5.91
N ASN A 104 -6.27 7.51 5.71
CA ASN A 104 -7.63 7.68 6.23
C ASN A 104 -7.73 7.44 7.76
N LYS A 105 -6.70 6.87 8.38
CA LYS A 105 -6.63 6.53 9.82
C LYS A 105 -7.73 5.54 10.25
N ASP A 106 -8.22 4.72 9.32
CA ASP A 106 -9.27 3.74 9.60
C ASP A 106 -8.67 2.44 10.17
N LYS A 107 -8.70 2.35 11.50
CA LYS A 107 -8.21 1.18 12.23
C LYS A 107 -9.03 -0.08 11.95
N ALA A 108 -10.35 0.05 11.75
CA ALA A 108 -11.21 -1.11 11.54
C ALA A 108 -10.92 -1.76 10.18
N MET A 109 -10.68 -0.93 9.16
CA MET A 109 -10.25 -1.41 7.86
C MET A 109 -8.84 -2.01 7.89
N LEU A 110 -7.90 -1.41 8.65
CA LEU A 110 -6.56 -2.00 8.81
C LEU A 110 -6.58 -3.38 9.50
N GLU A 111 -7.44 -3.56 10.51
CA GLU A 111 -7.64 -4.87 11.15
C GLU A 111 -8.20 -5.90 10.15
N LEU A 112 -9.10 -5.48 9.28
CA LEU A 112 -9.65 -6.32 8.22
C LEU A 112 -8.58 -6.70 7.20
N LEU A 113 -7.75 -5.75 6.74
CA LEU A 113 -6.64 -6.03 5.82
C LEU A 113 -5.66 -7.06 6.42
N VAL A 114 -5.27 -6.89 7.68
CA VAL A 114 -4.36 -7.83 8.37
C VAL A 114 -4.99 -9.22 8.51
N LEU A 115 -6.30 -9.31 8.76
CA LEU A 115 -7.02 -10.59 8.85
C LEU A 115 -6.93 -11.40 7.56
N TYR A 116 -7.00 -10.74 6.40
CA TYR A 116 -6.88 -11.37 5.08
C TYR A 116 -5.42 -11.53 4.60
N GLY A 117 -4.43 -11.30 5.48
CA GLY A 117 -3.03 -11.60 5.21
C GLY A 117 -2.26 -10.50 4.47
N TRP A 118 -2.69 -9.25 4.59
CA TRP A 118 -1.98 -8.11 4.01
C TRP A 118 -0.53 -7.99 4.51
N ASP A 119 0.43 -7.84 3.59
CA ASP A 119 1.82 -7.54 3.92
C ASP A 119 2.04 -6.03 4.14
N MET A 120 2.14 -5.66 5.41
CA MET A 120 2.34 -4.28 5.86
C MET A 120 3.74 -3.71 5.56
N ASN A 121 4.72 -4.56 5.26
CA ASN A 121 6.12 -4.17 5.02
C ASN A 121 6.43 -4.03 3.52
N GLN A 122 5.49 -4.40 2.67
CA GLN A 122 5.63 -4.26 1.23
C GLN A 122 5.63 -2.78 0.83
N ARG A 123 6.65 -2.38 0.06
CA ARG A 123 6.69 -1.05 -0.56
C ARG A 123 5.56 -0.90 -1.58
N VAL A 124 4.92 0.26 -1.59
CA VAL A 124 3.82 0.55 -2.51
C VAL A 124 4.33 0.65 -3.95
N SER A 125 5.47 1.33 -4.14
CA SER A 125 6.13 1.41 -5.45
C SER A 125 7.63 1.68 -5.27
N TRP A 126 8.35 1.86 -6.38
CA TRP A 126 9.76 2.25 -6.34
C TRP A 126 10.01 3.53 -5.54
N SER A 127 9.10 4.51 -5.62
CA SER A 127 9.22 5.81 -4.94
C SER A 127 8.37 5.92 -3.69
N VAL A 128 7.45 5.00 -3.45
CA VAL A 128 6.46 5.10 -2.38
C VAL A 128 6.75 4.04 -1.30
N PRO A 129 7.08 4.47 -0.06
CA PRO A 129 7.41 3.57 1.05
C PRO A 129 6.19 2.76 1.55
N PRO A 130 6.40 1.77 2.44
CA PRO A 130 5.32 1.01 3.07
C PRO A 130 4.34 1.88 3.87
N ALA A 131 3.17 1.32 4.18
CA ALA A 131 2.05 2.04 4.82
C ALA A 131 2.41 2.72 6.15
N LEU A 132 3.36 2.16 6.93
CA LEU A 132 3.82 2.75 8.19
C LEU A 132 4.36 4.19 7.99
N ALA A 133 4.97 4.51 6.85
CA ALA A 133 5.48 5.86 6.57
C ALA A 133 4.37 6.92 6.45
N PHE A 134 3.13 6.52 6.17
CA PHE A 134 1.97 7.41 6.11
C PHE A 134 1.26 7.56 7.46
N ALA A 135 1.51 6.63 8.39
CA ALA A 135 0.94 6.66 9.73
C ALA A 135 1.67 7.60 10.70
N VAL A 136 2.84 8.15 10.30
CA VAL A 136 3.76 8.91 11.17
C VAL A 136 3.21 10.17 11.79
N GLU A 137 2.11 10.71 11.28
CA GLU A 137 1.43 11.87 11.89
C GLU A 137 0.57 11.48 13.10
N ASN A 138 0.24 10.19 13.25
CA ASN A 138 -0.61 9.69 14.31
C ASN A 138 0.13 8.64 15.15
N ILE A 139 0.50 9.02 16.37
CA ILE A 139 1.22 8.16 17.33
C ILE A 139 0.49 6.85 17.59
N ASP A 140 -0.83 6.90 17.76
CA ASP A 140 -1.64 5.71 18.07
C ASP A 140 -1.66 4.73 16.88
N LEU A 141 -1.72 5.28 15.67
CA LEU A 141 -1.65 4.50 14.44
C LEU A 141 -0.27 3.88 14.23
N CYS A 142 0.80 4.65 14.46
CA CYS A 142 2.17 4.11 14.45
C CYS A 142 2.38 3.01 15.47
N ARG A 143 1.87 3.18 16.69
CA ARG A 143 1.89 2.13 17.73
C ARG A 143 1.19 0.88 17.25
N TRP A 144 0.03 1.03 16.63
CA TRP A 144 -0.72 -0.08 16.07
C TRP A 144 0.10 -0.82 15.01
N PHE A 145 0.66 -0.11 14.03
CA PHE A 145 1.50 -0.71 12.98
C PHE A 145 2.71 -1.46 13.57
N LEU A 146 3.47 -0.83 14.47
CA LEU A 146 4.64 -1.48 15.08
C LEU A 146 4.25 -2.70 15.93
N SER A 147 3.12 -2.65 16.63
CA SER A 147 2.61 -3.80 17.40
C SER A 147 2.18 -5.00 16.54
N HIS A 148 1.84 -4.75 15.27
CA HIS A 148 1.46 -5.79 14.30
C HIS A 148 2.65 -6.31 13.47
N GLY A 149 3.88 -5.88 13.77
CA GLY A 149 5.09 -6.36 13.11
C GLY A 149 5.56 -5.51 11.94
N ALA A 150 5.13 -4.24 11.86
CA ALA A 150 5.70 -3.30 10.90
C ALA A 150 7.20 -3.11 11.17
N ASP A 151 8.01 -3.23 10.14
CA ASP A 151 9.44 -2.93 10.19
C ASP A 151 9.65 -1.41 10.08
N PRO A 152 10.17 -0.74 11.13
CA PRO A 152 10.44 0.69 11.11
C PRO A 152 11.52 1.10 10.09
N ASN A 153 12.28 0.14 9.55
CA ASN A 153 13.32 0.36 8.55
C ASN A 153 12.86 0.03 7.12
N ALA A 154 11.67 -0.54 6.93
CA ALA A 154 11.20 -0.90 5.59
C ALA A 154 11.00 0.36 4.74
N GLY A 155 11.64 0.40 3.57
CA GLY A 155 11.66 1.57 2.69
C GLY A 155 11.36 1.25 1.23
N CYS A 156 11.26 2.30 0.42
CA CYS A 156 11.15 2.16 -1.04
C CYS A 156 12.53 2.18 -1.72
N GLY A 157 12.57 2.08 -3.05
CA GLY A 157 13.82 2.14 -3.83
C GLY A 157 14.52 3.51 -3.81
N LEU A 158 13.87 4.54 -3.28
CA LEU A 158 14.49 5.84 -2.97
C LEU A 158 15.04 5.90 -1.53
N ASP A 159 15.07 4.79 -0.81
CA ASP A 159 15.46 4.70 0.61
C ASP A 159 14.64 5.64 1.52
N ILE A 160 13.39 5.95 1.13
CA ILE A 160 12.44 6.63 2.00
C ILE A 160 11.94 5.60 2.99
N THR A 161 12.19 5.83 4.28
CA THR A 161 11.77 4.99 5.41
C THR A 161 10.72 5.69 6.27
N PRO A 162 9.99 4.96 7.13
CA PRO A 162 9.13 5.55 8.15
C PRO A 162 9.79 6.64 8.96
N LEU A 163 11.07 6.46 9.31
CA LEU A 163 11.83 7.48 10.04
C LEU A 163 12.06 8.74 9.21
N SER A 164 12.34 8.61 7.91
CA SER A 164 12.45 9.78 7.00
C SER A 164 11.14 10.57 6.90
N ALA A 165 10.00 9.90 6.91
CA ALA A 165 8.68 10.53 6.91
C ALA A 165 8.39 11.18 8.29
N ALA A 166 8.70 10.51 9.39
CA ALA A 166 8.52 11.02 10.74
C ALA A 166 9.34 12.30 10.99
N VAL A 167 10.57 12.39 10.48
CA VAL A 167 11.40 13.60 10.58
C VAL A 167 10.79 14.80 9.84
N ARG A 168 10.04 14.55 8.76
CA ARG A 168 9.45 15.60 7.93
C ARG A 168 8.04 16.01 8.36
N TYR A 169 7.22 15.05 8.78
CA TYR A 169 5.79 15.23 8.99
C TYR A 169 5.32 14.82 10.40
N GLY A 170 6.07 13.96 11.09
CA GLY A 170 5.67 13.37 12.36
C GLY A 170 6.07 14.21 13.58
N PRO A 171 5.39 14.03 14.72
CA PRO A 171 5.79 14.61 15.99
C PRO A 171 7.02 13.87 16.55
N LEU A 172 7.78 14.53 17.43
CA LEU A 172 9.04 13.99 17.97
C LEU A 172 8.83 12.64 18.68
N GLU A 173 7.67 12.44 19.30
CA GLU A 173 7.29 11.21 19.98
C GLU A 173 7.21 10.01 19.03
N VAL A 174 6.86 10.20 17.75
CA VAL A 174 6.88 9.12 16.75
C VAL A 174 8.31 8.72 16.40
N ILE A 175 9.23 9.69 16.36
CA ILE A 175 10.65 9.42 16.14
C ILE A 175 11.20 8.53 17.27
N GLU A 176 10.92 8.90 18.52
CA GLU A 176 11.29 8.08 19.69
C GLU A 176 10.66 6.68 19.65
N LEU A 177 9.39 6.60 19.25
CA LEU A 177 8.67 5.33 19.10
C LEU A 177 9.34 4.39 18.09
N LEU A 178 9.73 4.92 16.93
CA LEU A 178 10.41 4.16 15.87
C LEU A 178 11.78 3.66 16.35
N PHE A 179 12.56 4.50 17.06
CA PHE A 179 13.83 4.07 17.65
C PHE A 179 13.66 2.94 18.67
N ASN A 180 12.64 3.03 19.53
CA ASN A 180 12.35 2.00 20.52
C ASN A 180 11.99 0.64 19.90
N HIS A 181 11.50 0.62 18.65
CA HIS A 181 11.18 -0.60 17.91
C HIS A 181 12.28 -1.04 16.93
N GLY A 182 13.50 -0.50 17.07
CA GLY A 182 14.65 -0.89 16.24
C GLY A 182 14.81 -0.10 14.95
N GLY A 183 14.16 1.06 14.83
CA GLY A 183 14.43 2.01 13.75
C GLY A 183 15.88 2.51 13.80
N THR A 184 16.55 2.52 12.67
CA THR A 184 17.97 2.90 12.55
C THR A 184 18.13 4.17 11.73
N ILE A 185 19.15 4.95 12.06
CA ILE A 185 19.49 6.20 11.34
C ILE A 185 20.15 5.90 9.99
N GLU A 186 20.75 4.72 9.84
CA GLU A 186 21.49 4.31 8.63
C GLU A 186 20.59 4.27 7.39
N CYS A 187 19.33 3.90 7.56
CA CYS A 187 18.33 3.84 6.48
C CYS A 187 17.62 5.18 6.26
N VAL A 188 18.07 6.27 6.90
CA VAL A 188 17.50 7.59 6.66
C VAL A 188 18.38 8.30 5.63
N GLN A 189 17.84 8.59 4.45
CA GLN A 189 18.39 9.67 3.61
C GLN A 189 18.19 11.03 4.30
N LEU A 190 18.85 11.24 5.44
CA LEU A 190 19.01 12.56 6.07
C LEU A 190 19.80 13.51 5.18
N LEU A 191 20.58 13.00 4.21
CA LEU A 191 21.55 13.78 3.44
C LEU A 191 20.97 14.59 2.26
N HIS A 192 19.74 14.35 1.81
CA HIS A 192 19.13 15.16 0.74
C HIS A 192 17.95 16.04 1.17
N LEU A 193 17.29 15.75 2.30
CA LEU A 193 16.07 16.48 2.70
C LEU A 193 16.31 17.65 3.65
N ARG A 194 17.56 17.92 4.05
CA ARG A 194 17.92 19.05 4.94
C ARG A 194 18.93 20.05 4.34
N CYS A 195 19.37 19.88 3.10
CA CYS A 195 20.30 20.82 2.47
C CYS A 195 19.56 21.87 1.64
N GLY A 196 19.04 22.87 2.34
CA GLY A 196 19.16 24.27 1.92
C GLY A 196 20.50 24.88 2.36
N ASP A 197 21.51 24.08 2.73
CA ASP A 197 22.84 24.52 3.12
C ASP A 197 23.92 23.60 2.53
N THR A 198 24.57 24.06 1.46
CA THR A 198 25.80 23.47 0.90
C THR A 198 27.00 23.84 1.76
N SER A 199 27.11 23.31 2.98
CA SER A 199 28.33 23.56 3.78
C SER A 199 28.70 22.50 4.83
N VAL A 200 28.38 21.22 4.64
CA VAL A 200 29.07 20.14 5.38
C VAL A 200 29.21 18.84 4.56
N THR A 201 29.79 18.91 3.36
CA THR A 201 30.40 17.71 2.75
C THR A 201 31.81 17.52 3.31
N GLY A 202 31.90 16.85 4.46
CA GLY A 202 33.16 16.44 5.08
C GLY A 202 33.34 14.92 5.17
N TRP A 203 32.45 14.12 4.58
CA TRP A 203 32.53 12.66 4.58
C TRP A 203 32.04 12.11 3.24
N THR A 204 32.91 12.14 2.22
CA THR A 204 32.71 11.38 0.99
C THR A 204 33.43 10.04 1.11
N SER A 205 32.64 8.97 1.17
CA SER A 205 32.81 7.70 0.44
C SER A 205 34.20 7.05 0.31
N SER A 206 35.13 7.27 1.24
CA SER A 206 36.44 6.59 1.24
C SER A 206 36.58 5.44 2.24
N ASP A 207 35.61 5.25 3.15
CA ASP A 207 35.64 4.17 4.14
C ASP A 207 34.62 3.05 3.85
N THR A 208 34.64 2.50 2.63
CA THR A 208 33.99 1.20 2.33
C THR A 208 34.76 -0.01 2.90
N SER A 209 35.84 0.22 3.65
CA SER A 209 36.62 -0.84 4.30
C SER A 209 36.02 -1.30 5.64
N SER A 210 35.17 -0.51 6.29
CA SER A 210 34.61 -0.85 7.62
C SER A 210 33.26 -1.57 7.55
N ALA A 211 32.54 -1.50 6.42
CA ALA A 211 31.28 -2.23 6.23
C ALA A 211 31.46 -3.73 5.93
N ARG A 212 32.71 -4.20 5.74
CA ARG A 212 33.02 -5.63 5.50
C ARG A 212 33.37 -6.41 6.77
N ALA A 213 33.41 -5.76 7.94
CA ALA A 213 33.91 -6.38 9.18
C ALA A 213 32.83 -7.05 10.05
N LEU A 214 31.54 -7.03 9.69
CA LEU A 214 30.46 -7.70 10.44
C LEU A 214 29.79 -8.85 9.67
N ARG A 215 30.47 -9.42 8.67
CA ARG A 215 30.10 -10.71 8.05
C ARG A 215 31.28 -11.69 8.06
N SER A 216 31.87 -11.93 9.22
CA SER A 216 32.52 -13.22 9.54
C SER A 216 32.85 -13.30 11.03
N THR A 217 31.93 -13.85 11.82
CA THR A 217 32.23 -14.52 13.09
C THR A 217 31.06 -15.44 13.46
N CYS A 218 30.88 -16.46 12.62
CA CYS A 218 30.94 -17.87 13.02
C CYS A 218 31.82 -18.57 11.99
#